data_AF-A0A9Q8V9G4-F1
#
_entry.id   AF-A0A9Q8V9G4-F1
#
_cell.length_a   1.000
_cell.length_b   1.000
_cell.length_c   1.000
_cell.angle_alpha   90.00
_cell.angle_beta   90.00
_cell.angle_gamma   90.00
#
_symmetry.space_group_name_H-M   'P 1'
#
loop_
_entity.id
_entity.type
_entity.pdbx_description
1 polymer ?
#
loop_
_entity_poly.entity_id
_entity_poly.type
_entity_poly.pdbx_seq_one_letter_code
_entity_poly.pdbx_strand_id
1 'polypeptide(L)'
;MVFCSQRQPESIYLHPDRHDVTYRIVKLLDEQKHAMVRFLLAGEEALAAGPLPIIAGSENRCRVDPEEDMRITGIYRDLWERKPWPDDAWDFRLRDVFDPLNYVTEQDWLDSAGRAMDRKIRIDEERFGGDGRE
;
A
#
# COMPACT_ATOMS: atom_id res chain seq x y z
N MET A 1 0.77 -0.19 -19.08
CA MET A 1 0.82 -0.98 -17.84
C MET A 1 2.20 -0.85 -17.23
N VAL A 2 2.34 -0.11 -16.13
CA VAL A 2 3.50 -0.24 -15.25
C VAL A 2 2.98 -0.95 -14.00
N PHE A 3 2.87 -2.27 -14.08
CA PHE A 3 2.90 -3.03 -12.84
C PHE A 3 4.22 -2.66 -12.16
N CYS A 4 4.18 -2.43 -10.84
CA CYS A 4 5.42 -2.43 -10.09
C CYS A 4 6.10 -3.78 -10.38
N SER A 5 7.12 -3.73 -11.23
CA SER A 5 7.77 -4.91 -11.79
C SER A 5 8.19 -5.84 -10.65
N GLN A 6 8.02 -7.15 -10.90
CA GLN A 6 8.40 -8.30 -10.08
C GLN A 6 9.12 -7.97 -8.77
N ARG A 7 8.52 -8.39 -7.65
CA ARG A 7 9.06 -8.32 -6.28
C ARG A 7 10.58 -8.49 -6.27
N GLN A 8 11.30 -7.38 -6.10
CA GLN A 8 12.74 -7.42 -5.90
C GLN A 8 12.98 -7.63 -4.39
N PRO A 9 13.67 -8.70 -3.95
CA PRO A 9 13.84 -9.05 -2.54
C PRO A 9 14.39 -7.92 -1.65
N GLU A 10 15.14 -7.00 -2.25
CA GLU A 10 15.78 -5.86 -1.61
C GLU A 10 14.91 -4.60 -1.57
N SER A 11 13.67 -4.64 -2.06
CA SER A 11 12.78 -3.48 -2.05
C SER A 11 12.33 -3.15 -0.63
N ILE A 12 12.43 -1.88 -0.25
CA ILE A 12 11.89 -1.36 1.01
C ILE A 12 10.61 -0.62 0.70
N TYR A 13 9.57 -0.87 1.51
CA TYR A 13 8.28 -0.23 1.41
C TYR A 13 8.03 0.63 2.65
N LEU A 14 7.33 1.74 2.48
CA LEU A 14 6.95 2.66 3.54
C LEU A 14 5.45 2.91 3.45
N HIS A 15 4.74 2.77 4.57
CA HIS A 15 3.40 3.32 4.74
C HIS A 15 3.54 4.75 5.28
N PRO A 16 3.24 5.80 4.52
CA PRO A 16 3.54 7.17 4.94
C PRO A 16 2.73 7.63 6.17
N ASP A 17 1.50 7.13 6.31
CA ASP A 17 0.55 7.42 7.41
C ASP A 17 0.55 8.89 7.86
N ARG A 18 0.53 9.81 6.89
CA ARG A 18 0.61 11.25 7.10
C ARG A 18 -0.44 11.98 6.27
N HIS A 19 -0.88 13.13 6.76
CA HIS A 19 -1.72 14.04 5.99
C HIS A 19 -1.01 14.58 4.72
N ASP A 20 -1.79 14.89 3.70
CA ASP A 20 -1.35 15.48 2.43
C ASP A 20 -0.29 14.66 1.66
N VAL A 21 -0.19 13.36 1.95
CA VAL A 21 0.55 12.38 1.16
C VAL A 21 -0.36 11.21 0.82
N THR A 22 0.12 10.30 -0.03
CA THR A 22 -0.67 9.11 -0.35
C THR A 22 -0.90 8.23 0.88
N TYR A 23 -2.10 7.66 1.01
CA TYR A 23 -2.38 6.64 2.03
C TYR A 23 -1.78 5.28 1.65
N ARG A 24 -1.43 5.08 0.38
CA ARG A 24 -0.95 3.80 -0.14
C ARG A 24 0.49 3.55 0.29
N ILE A 25 0.82 2.27 0.42
CA ILE A 25 2.19 1.82 0.70
C ILE A 25 3.05 2.13 -0.53
N VAL A 26 4.16 2.83 -0.35
CA VAL A 26 5.06 3.19 -1.44
C VAL A 26 6.33 2.36 -1.41
N LYS A 27 6.83 1.94 -2.58
CA LYS A 27 8.22 1.50 -2.70
C LYS A 27 9.13 2.72 -2.58
N LEU A 28 10.15 2.62 -1.72
CA LEU A 28 11.19 3.65 -1.64
C LEU A 28 11.98 3.74 -2.94
N LEU A 29 12.34 4.96 -3.32
CA LEU A 29 13.32 5.19 -4.37
C LEU A 29 14.69 4.64 -3.93
N ASP A 30 15.54 4.32 -4.89
CA ASP A 30 16.89 3.83 -4.58
C ASP A 30 17.68 4.87 -3.79
N GLU A 31 17.51 6.16 -4.08
CA GLU A 31 18.14 7.26 -3.33
C GLU A 31 17.65 7.31 -1.88
N GLN A 32 16.34 7.17 -1.67
CA GLN A 32 15.72 7.14 -0.32
C GLN A 32 16.23 5.94 0.47
N LYS A 33 16.26 4.77 -0.16
CA LYS A 33 16.79 3.52 0.42
C LYS A 33 18.27 3.64 0.77
N HIS A 34 19.11 4.12 -0.14
CA HIS A 34 20.54 4.29 0.11
C HIS A 34 20.81 5.29 1.23
N ALA A 35 20.08 6.41 1.27
CA ALA A 35 20.21 7.40 2.33
C ALA A 35 19.84 6.80 3.69
N MET A 36 18.76 6.00 3.76
CA MET A 36 18.37 5.27 4.97
C MET A 36 19.44 4.29 5.43
N VAL A 37 19.97 3.46 4.53
CA VAL A 37 21.03 2.49 4.88
C VAL A 37 22.28 3.21 5.39
N ARG A 38 22.71 4.29 4.73
CA ARG A 38 23.87 5.08 5.19
C ARG A 38 23.65 5.66 6.58
N PHE A 39 22.46 6.18 6.84
CA PHE A 39 22.11 6.73 8.14
C PHE A 39 22.14 5.67 9.25
N LEU A 40 21.54 4.50 9.00
CA LEU A 40 21.52 3.40 9.97
C LEU A 40 22.93 2.85 10.27
N LEU A 41 23.85 2.92 9.31
CA LEU A 41 25.24 2.46 9.47
C LEU A 41 26.18 3.52 10.07
N ALA A 42 25.78 4.80 10.12
CA ALA A 42 26.64 5.91 10.54
C ALA A 42 26.78 6.06 12.07
N GLY A 43 26.12 5.23 12.89
CA GLY A 43 26.26 5.26 14.35
C GLY A 43 25.89 6.61 14.97
N GLU A 44 26.59 7.01 16.03
CA GLU A 44 26.31 8.27 16.77
C GLU A 44 26.61 9.54 15.94
N GLU A 45 27.42 9.44 14.89
CA GLU A 45 27.81 10.56 14.02
C GLU A 45 26.67 11.03 13.09
N ALA A 46 25.59 10.25 13.00
CA ALA A 46 24.47 10.47 12.08
C ALA A 46 23.49 11.59 12.50
N LEU A 47 23.60 12.11 13.73
CA LEU A 47 22.58 12.93 14.39
C LEU A 47 22.29 14.30 13.74
N ALA A 48 23.13 14.79 12.82
CA ALA A 48 22.99 16.14 12.26
C ALA A 48 22.28 16.21 10.89
N ALA A 49 22.19 15.12 10.13
CA ALA A 49 21.68 15.15 8.75
C ALA A 49 21.07 13.81 8.29
N GLY A 50 20.19 13.23 9.10
CA GLY A 50 19.49 11.99 8.74
C GLY A 50 18.49 12.18 7.60
N PRO A 51 18.14 11.11 6.85
CA PRO A 51 17.15 11.10 5.77
C PRO A 51 15.71 11.14 6.28
N LEU A 52 15.53 11.37 7.59
CA LEU A 52 14.24 11.39 8.25
C LEU A 52 13.75 12.84 8.39
N PRO A 53 12.46 13.10 8.10
CA PRO A 53 11.46 12.14 7.63
C PRO A 53 11.64 11.76 6.16
N ILE A 54 11.40 10.48 5.81
CA ILE A 54 11.25 10.10 4.39
C ILE A 54 9.89 10.60 3.93
N ILE A 55 9.90 11.46 2.89
CA ILE A 55 8.66 11.97 2.29
C ILE A 55 8.35 11.16 1.02
N ALA A 56 7.19 10.50 1.02
CA ALA A 56 6.62 9.88 -0.19
C ALA A 56 6.09 10.96 -1.13
N GLY A 57 6.59 10.98 -2.37
CA GLY A 57 6.25 12.00 -3.36
C GLY A 57 5.60 11.44 -4.62
N SER A 58 5.39 12.32 -5.61
CA SER A 58 4.94 11.96 -6.97
C SER A 58 5.87 10.94 -7.65
N GLU A 59 7.16 10.99 -7.33
CA GLU A 59 8.18 10.10 -7.88
C GLU A 59 8.04 8.65 -7.37
N ASN A 60 7.41 8.44 -6.21
CA ASN A 60 7.09 7.10 -5.69
C ASN A 60 5.90 6.50 -6.44
N ARG A 61 6.16 6.02 -7.66
CA ARG A 61 5.14 5.52 -8.59
C ARG A 61 4.78 4.04 -8.41
N CYS A 62 5.55 3.29 -7.64
CA CYS A 62 5.16 1.95 -7.23
C CYS A 62 4.42 2.04 -5.90
N ARG A 63 3.10 1.81 -5.97
CA ARG A 63 2.19 1.92 -4.83
C ARG A 63 1.38 0.64 -4.68
N VAL A 64 1.12 0.27 -3.44
CA VAL A 64 0.36 -0.93 -3.07
C VAL A 64 -0.75 -0.52 -2.12
N ASP A 65 -1.94 -1.05 -2.37
CA ASP A 65 -3.11 -0.89 -1.51
C ASP A 65 -2.84 -1.54 -0.14
N PRO A 66 -2.97 -0.81 0.97
CA PRO A 66 -2.86 -1.38 2.31
C PRO A 66 -3.88 -2.49 2.59
N GLU A 67 -4.99 -2.52 1.86
CA GLU A 67 -6.04 -3.54 1.96
C GLU A 67 -5.61 -4.91 1.40
N GLU A 68 -4.56 -4.96 0.56
CA GLU A 68 -4.09 -6.20 -0.03
C GLU A 68 -3.36 -7.08 0.97
N ASP A 69 -3.57 -8.39 0.86
CA ASP A 69 -3.00 -9.37 1.77
C ASP A 69 -1.46 -9.39 1.66
N MET A 70 -0.77 -9.31 2.80
CA MET A 70 0.69 -9.37 2.85
C MET A 70 1.28 -10.67 2.31
N ARG A 71 0.52 -11.76 2.33
CA ARG A 71 0.92 -13.06 1.75
C ARG A 71 0.95 -12.98 0.22
N ILE A 72 0.09 -12.14 -0.37
CA ILE A 72 0.02 -11.91 -1.82
C ILE A 72 1.06 -10.87 -2.22
N THR A 73 1.12 -9.73 -1.53
CA THR A 73 2.03 -8.64 -1.87
C THR A 73 3.48 -8.92 -1.49
N GLY A 74 3.69 -9.78 -0.49
CA GLY A 74 5.01 -10.06 0.08
C GLY A 74 5.61 -8.89 0.86
N ILE A 75 4.82 -7.86 1.14
CA ILE A 75 5.21 -6.68 1.93
C ILE A 75 4.91 -6.98 3.39
N TYR A 76 5.97 -7.13 4.17
CA TYR A 76 5.85 -7.40 5.59
C TYR A 76 5.38 -6.16 6.34
N ARG A 77 4.36 -6.35 7.18
CA ARG A 77 3.78 -5.37 8.09
C ARG A 77 3.86 -5.90 9.53
N ASP A 78 3.78 -5.01 10.51
CA ASP A 78 3.92 -5.40 11.91
C ASP A 78 2.85 -6.44 12.31
N LEU A 79 3.14 -7.27 13.33
CA LEU A 79 2.21 -8.27 13.87
C LEU A 79 0.81 -7.72 14.15
N TRP A 80 0.71 -6.49 14.66
CA TRP A 80 -0.57 -5.85 14.97
C TRP A 80 -1.36 -5.44 13.72
N GLU A 81 -0.67 -5.27 12.59
CA GLU A 81 -1.22 -4.94 11.27
C GLU A 81 -1.62 -6.20 10.47
N ARG A 82 -1.44 -7.41 11.05
CA ARG A 82 -1.79 -8.70 10.41
C ARG A 82 -3.23 -9.15 10.61
N LYS A 83 -4.03 -8.40 11.36
CA LYS A 83 -5.43 -8.79 11.58
C LYS A 83 -6.16 -8.74 10.23
N PRO A 84 -6.94 -9.79 9.89
CA PRO A 84 -7.82 -9.72 8.72
C PRO A 84 -8.67 -8.46 8.77
N TRP A 85 -8.79 -7.80 7.63
CA TRP A 85 -9.62 -6.61 7.51
C TRP A 85 -11.08 -7.01 7.80
N PRO A 86 -11.79 -6.35 8.73
CA PRO A 86 -13.17 -6.69 9.05
C PRO A 86 -14.07 -6.63 7.82
N ASP A 87 -15.07 -7.50 7.74
CA ASP A 87 -15.95 -7.57 6.57
C ASP A 87 -16.79 -6.30 6.39
N ASP A 88 -17.10 -5.62 7.50
CA ASP A 88 -17.88 -4.38 7.56
C ASP A 88 -17.02 -3.11 7.49
N ALA A 89 -15.69 -3.23 7.50
CA ALA A 89 -14.82 -2.08 7.47
C ALA A 89 -14.83 -1.40 6.10
N TRP A 90 -14.81 -0.06 6.13
CA TRP A 90 -14.79 0.77 4.93
C TRP A 90 -13.53 0.51 4.10
N ASP A 91 -13.70 0.25 2.81
CA ASP A 91 -12.62 0.03 1.86
C ASP A 91 -12.31 1.33 1.11
N PHE A 92 -11.15 1.93 1.37
CA PHE A 92 -10.76 3.23 0.80
C PHE A 92 -10.65 3.20 -0.73
N ARG A 93 -10.59 2.02 -1.34
CA ARG A 93 -10.48 1.84 -2.79
C ARG A 93 -11.82 1.97 -3.50
N LEU A 94 -12.94 1.95 -2.78
CA LEU A 94 -14.29 2.13 -3.33
C LEU A 94 -14.68 3.61 -3.54
N ARG A 95 -13.69 4.51 -3.64
CA ARG A 95 -13.94 5.93 -3.95
C ARG A 95 -14.45 6.09 -5.37
N ASP A 96 -15.43 6.97 -5.55
CA ASP A 96 -16.08 7.31 -6.82
C ASP A 96 -15.34 8.37 -7.64
N VAL A 97 -14.36 9.05 -7.02
CA VAL A 97 -13.54 10.09 -7.66
C VAL A 97 -12.08 9.65 -7.76
N PHE A 98 -11.52 9.75 -8.97
CA PHE A 98 -10.10 9.56 -9.22
C PHE A 98 -9.26 10.62 -8.49
N ASP A 99 -8.24 10.15 -7.77
CA ASP A 99 -7.32 11.00 -7.02
C ASP A 99 -5.86 10.72 -7.42
N PRO A 100 -5.18 11.65 -8.13
CA PRO A 100 -3.80 11.47 -8.56
C PRO A 100 -2.79 11.47 -7.40
N LEU A 101 -3.17 11.97 -6.22
CA LEU A 101 -2.34 11.85 -5.02
C LEU A 101 -2.19 10.38 -4.62
N ASN A 102 -3.23 9.56 -4.79
CA ASN A 102 -3.26 8.16 -4.39
C ASN A 102 -2.99 7.20 -5.55
N TYR A 103 -3.51 7.48 -6.73
CA TYR A 103 -3.43 6.58 -7.88
C TYR A 103 -2.56 7.21 -8.97
N VAL A 104 -1.60 6.43 -9.48
CA VAL A 104 -0.61 6.96 -10.44
C VAL A 104 -1.25 7.21 -11.80
N THR A 105 -2.26 6.41 -12.15
CA THR A 105 -3.05 6.53 -13.38
C THR A 105 -4.50 6.19 -13.09
N GLU A 106 -5.40 6.63 -13.96
CA GLU A 106 -6.83 6.24 -13.90
C GLU A 106 -7.00 4.72 -13.94
N GLN A 107 -6.18 4.01 -14.73
CA GLN A 107 -6.20 2.54 -14.74
C GLN A 107 -5.81 1.93 -13.39
N ASP A 108 -4.80 2.46 -12.69
CA ASP A 108 -4.41 1.98 -11.35
C ASP A 108 -5.55 2.18 -10.34
N TRP A 109 -6.31 3.28 -10.46
CA TRP A 109 -7.53 3.49 -9.68
C TRP A 109 -8.61 2.46 -10.02
N LEU A 110 -8.90 2.23 -11.30
CA LEU A 110 -9.89 1.23 -11.73
C LEU A 110 -9.51 -0.18 -11.28
N ASP A 111 -8.23 -0.56 -11.38
CA ASP A 111 -7.73 -1.86 -10.94
C ASP A 111 -7.86 -2.01 -9.41
N SER A 112 -7.60 -0.94 -8.65
CA SER A 112 -7.76 -0.90 -7.20
C SER A 112 -9.24 -1.03 -6.78
N ALA A 113 -10.12 -0.28 -7.45
CA ALA A 113 -11.56 -0.37 -7.25
C ALA A 113 -12.10 -1.76 -7.61
N GLY A 114 -11.59 -2.39 -8.67
CA GLY A 114 -11.93 -3.75 -9.07
C GLY A 114 -11.63 -4.76 -7.96
N ARG A 115 -10.43 -4.73 -7.38
CA ARG A 115 -10.06 -5.61 -6.25
C ARG A 115 -10.96 -5.42 -5.03
N ALA A 116 -11.37 -4.17 -4.75
CA ALA A 116 -12.29 -3.87 -3.67
C ALA A 116 -13.71 -4.39 -3.94
N MET A 117 -14.16 -4.28 -5.19
CA MET A 117 -15.45 -4.83 -5.61
C MET A 117 -15.46 -6.36 -5.54
N ASP A 118 -14.39 -7.03 -5.99
CA ASP A 118 -14.25 -8.48 -5.87
C ASP A 118 -14.29 -8.95 -4.41
N ARG A 119 -13.60 -8.22 -3.51
CA ARG A 119 -13.69 -8.48 -2.06
C ARG A 119 -15.12 -8.34 -1.56
N LYS A 120 -15.82 -7.28 -1.96
CA LYS A 120 -17.21 -7.02 -1.52
C LYS A 120 -18.16 -8.10 -2.01
N ILE A 121 -18.09 -8.49 -3.28
CA ILE A 121 -18.90 -9.57 -3.86
C ILE A 121 -18.70 -10.86 -3.06
N ARG A 122 -17.44 -11.24 -2.79
CA ARG A 122 -17.14 -12.43 -1.98
C ARG A 122 -17.79 -12.37 -0.59
N ILE A 123 -17.68 -11.24 0.10
CA ILE A 123 -18.29 -11.06 1.43
C ILE A 123 -19.81 -11.14 1.36
N ASP A 124 -20.43 -10.50 0.37
CA ASP A 124 -21.88 -10.50 0.19
C ASP A 124 -22.39 -11.92 -0.15
N GLU A 125 -21.66 -12.68 -0.98
CA GLU A 125 -21.95 -14.09 -1.28
C GLU A 125 -21.83 -14.98 -0.04
N GLU A 126 -20.77 -14.82 0.76
CA GLU A 126 -20.57 -15.57 2.01
C GLU A 126 -21.65 -15.26 3.05
N ARG A 127 -22.13 -14.02 3.09
CA ARG A 127 -23.10 -13.56 4.10
C ARG A 127 -24.56 -13.78 3.70
N PHE A 128 -24.88 -13.70 2.41
CA PHE A 128 -26.27 -13.68 1.90
C PHE A 128 -26.53 -14.68 0.77
N GLY A 129 -25.52 -15.37 0.25
CA GLY A 129 -25.65 -16.32 -0.87
C GLY A 129 -26.27 -17.68 -0.53
N GLY A 130 -26.71 -17.88 0.72
CA GLY A 130 -27.38 -19.09 1.19
C GLY A 130 -28.83 -18.86 1.58
N ASP A 131 -29.74 -18.79 0.62
CA ASP A 131 -31.06 -19.45 0.69
C ASP A 131 -31.82 -19.29 -0.65
N GLY A 132 -32.27 -20.40 -1.23
CA GLY A 132 -33.01 -20.36 -2.50
C GLY A 132 -33.11 -21.69 -3.26
N ARG A 133 -32.77 -22.82 -2.63
CA ARG A 133 -33.06 -24.16 -3.15
C ARG A 133 -33.67 -25.03 -2.05
N GLU A 134 -34.95 -24.79 -1.77
CA GLU A 134 -35.91 -25.81 -1.32
C GLU A 134 -37.03 -25.92 -2.37
#